data_AF-A0A7S3S579-F1
#
_entry.id   AF-A0A7S3S579-F1
#
_cell.length_a   1.000
_cell.length_b   1.000
_cell.length_c   1.000
_cell.angle_alpha   90.00
_cell.angle_beta   90.00
_cell.angle_gamma   90.00
#
_symmetry.space_group_name_H-M   'P 1'
#
loop_
_entity.id
_entity.type
_entity.pdbx_description
1 polymer ?
#
loop_
_entity_poly.entity_id
_entity_poly.type
_entity_poly.pdbx_seq_one_letter_code
_entity_poly.pdbx_strand_id
1 'polypeptide(L)'
;RAGRGGARTPAVRGPLEATPHAAARASRWIYEQDYMRDLPYDYTTLVENIIDPSHVPVSHHGTVQGDRNLAQPIATSVSERMPPIGFQGKTEVPLHASSRLSFAQTKAVQTVTFTAPSLLAYRFSVPAGDASALFYPIPVARGRSRILVRRARNFRTERVMRTADLVAKHLENNIVFDQDMAFLCGQEARLQALRADGWGGAWRAKRDSEVGGGRSYVMPAEADRFVISFRKQLDAAAAALPWRSPPLAGEAHAPPMPRTVLLDRYEQHTKKCPTCMAALKLTERLIGVSASTSQVSLMAALVLAVTPAPPLALSLACAAAAAAYSAVLLRAYLVGPIIGALSNRVAAVPLAASAASAAILALAPGGRAARVAAAATPLATALCALYARRALDGLRARFIYTEEAKALQIS
;
A
#
# COMPACT_ATOMS: atom_id res chain seq x y z
N ARG A 1 -53.03 12.55 -9.95
CA ARG A 1 -52.71 13.81 -9.25
C ARG A 1 -52.49 13.50 -7.77
N ALA A 2 -51.24 13.24 -7.36
CA ALA A 2 -50.72 13.32 -5.98
C ALA A 2 -49.27 12.77 -6.02
N GLY A 3 -48.29 13.68 -6.00
CA GLY A 3 -46.88 13.34 -6.11
C GLY A 3 -46.32 12.77 -4.79
N ARG A 4 -45.57 11.68 -4.89
CA ARG A 4 -44.69 11.22 -3.80
C ARG A 4 -43.30 11.83 -4.03
N GLY A 5 -43.07 12.99 -3.44
CA GLY A 5 -41.73 13.54 -3.25
C GLY A 5 -40.99 12.70 -2.22
N GLY A 6 -40.12 11.80 -2.68
CA GLY A 6 -39.17 11.12 -1.81
C GLY A 6 -38.18 12.15 -1.27
N ALA A 7 -38.31 12.49 0.02
CA ALA A 7 -37.32 13.28 0.73
C ALA A 7 -35.98 12.53 0.69
N ARG A 8 -35.06 12.99 -0.16
CA ARG A 8 -33.65 12.58 -0.11
C ARG A 8 -33.11 13.00 1.25
N THR A 9 -32.78 12.04 2.09
CA THR A 9 -31.96 12.27 3.29
C THR A 9 -30.71 13.03 2.86
N PRO A 10 -30.42 14.21 3.44
CA PRO A 10 -29.23 14.96 3.06
C PRO A 10 -28.00 14.12 3.43
N ALA A 11 -27.12 13.92 2.46
CA ALA A 11 -25.82 13.30 2.69
C ALA A 11 -25.09 14.13 3.75
N VAL A 12 -24.76 13.52 4.89
CA VAL A 12 -23.94 14.12 5.94
C VAL A 12 -22.56 14.40 5.34
N ARG A 13 -22.37 15.61 4.83
CA ARG A 13 -21.07 16.16 4.43
C ARG A 13 -20.44 16.80 5.66
N GLY A 14 -20.00 15.96 6.59
CA GLY A 14 -19.13 16.33 7.71
C GLY A 14 -18.00 15.32 7.82
N PRO A 15 -16.82 15.69 8.35
CA PRO A 15 -15.82 14.68 8.73
C PRO A 15 -16.48 13.71 9.71
N LEU A 16 -16.30 12.40 9.49
CA LEU A 16 -16.69 11.34 10.43
C LEU A 16 -16.27 11.79 11.84
N GLU A 17 -17.25 12.04 12.70
CA GLU A 17 -17.01 12.57 14.04
C GLU A 17 -16.05 11.63 14.78
N ALA A 18 -15.02 12.24 15.35
CA ALA A 18 -14.09 11.53 16.21
C ALA A 18 -14.88 10.96 17.40
N THR A 19 -14.49 9.76 17.83
CA THR A 19 -15.04 9.08 19.02
C THR A 19 -15.28 10.02 20.20
N PRO A 20 -16.26 9.75 21.09
CA PRO A 20 -16.59 10.61 22.24
C PRO A 20 -15.41 10.97 23.18
N HIS A 21 -14.29 10.22 23.13
CA HIS A 21 -13.05 10.54 23.86
C HIS A 21 -11.99 11.33 23.07
N ALA A 22 -12.34 11.89 21.92
CA ALA A 22 -11.49 12.80 21.15
C ALA A 22 -11.74 14.28 21.48
N ALA A 23 -12.73 14.58 22.33
CA ALA A 23 -13.12 15.95 22.69
C ALA A 23 -12.28 16.57 23.83
N ALA A 24 -11.49 15.78 24.57
CA ALA A 24 -10.78 16.25 25.77
C ALA A 24 -9.29 16.55 25.51
N ARG A 25 -9.03 17.59 24.70
CA ARG A 25 -7.82 18.44 24.59
C ARG A 25 -7.83 19.02 23.18
N ALA A 26 -8.18 20.30 23.05
CA ALA A 26 -8.27 21.03 21.78
C ALA A 26 -6.89 21.25 21.11
N SER A 27 -6.20 20.16 20.83
CA SER A 27 -5.11 20.08 19.86
C SER A 27 -5.74 19.59 18.56
N ARG A 28 -5.80 20.45 17.53
CA ARG A 28 -6.44 20.11 16.25
C ARG A 28 -5.69 18.91 15.64
N TRP A 29 -6.34 17.75 15.57
CA TRP A 29 -5.80 16.58 14.87
C TRP A 29 -5.53 16.92 13.41
N ILE A 30 -4.36 16.52 12.94
CA ILE A 30 -3.89 16.61 11.56
C ILE A 30 -4.02 15.20 10.98
N TYR A 31 -4.86 15.06 9.96
CA TYR A 31 -5.01 13.82 9.20
C TYR A 31 -3.93 13.77 8.11
N GLU A 32 -3.11 12.73 8.15
CA GLU A 32 -1.95 12.61 7.26
C GLU A 32 -2.25 11.75 6.04
N GLN A 33 -2.97 10.65 6.26
CA GLN A 33 -3.15 9.63 5.24
C GLN A 33 -4.50 8.96 5.40
N ASP A 34 -5.27 8.94 4.30
CA ASP A 34 -6.43 8.09 4.12
C ASP A 34 -6.13 7.00 3.09
N TYR A 35 -6.46 5.76 3.40
CA TYR A 35 -6.24 4.61 2.52
C TYR A 35 -7.46 3.69 2.57
N MET A 36 -7.70 2.94 1.49
CA MET A 36 -8.72 1.90 1.49
C MET A 36 -8.25 0.68 0.73
N ARG A 37 -8.70 -0.51 1.09
CA ARG A 37 -8.49 -1.71 0.27
C ARG A 37 -9.64 -2.69 0.42
N ASP A 38 -10.09 -3.28 -0.69
CA ASP A 38 -10.96 -4.46 -0.68
C ASP A 38 -10.14 -5.72 -0.51
N LEU A 39 -10.60 -6.62 0.33
CA LEU A 39 -9.86 -7.77 0.82
C LEU A 39 -10.67 -9.05 0.56
N PRO A 40 -10.04 -10.12 0.04
CA PRO A 40 -10.74 -11.33 -0.37
C PRO A 40 -10.96 -12.31 0.80
N TYR A 41 -11.16 -11.79 2.00
CA TYR A 41 -11.47 -12.56 3.21
C TYR A 41 -12.46 -11.81 4.11
N ASP A 42 -13.09 -12.56 5.01
CA ASP A 42 -14.21 -12.08 5.83
C ASP A 42 -13.82 -10.96 6.80
N TYR A 43 -14.83 -10.14 7.13
CA TYR A 43 -14.72 -9.07 8.12
C TYR A 43 -14.16 -9.57 9.46
N THR A 44 -14.57 -10.74 9.94
CA THR A 44 -14.12 -11.24 11.25
C THR A 44 -12.63 -11.59 11.24
N THR A 45 -12.15 -12.18 10.15
CA THR A 45 -10.73 -12.48 9.94
C THR A 45 -9.90 -11.19 9.81
N LEU A 46 -10.46 -10.15 9.18
CA LEU A 46 -9.84 -8.82 9.15
C LEU A 46 -9.71 -8.20 10.54
N VAL A 47 -10.79 -8.20 11.34
CA VAL A 47 -10.75 -7.63 12.70
C VAL A 47 -9.72 -8.36 13.56
N GLU A 48 -9.71 -9.70 13.52
CA GLU A 48 -8.72 -10.51 14.24
C GLU A 48 -7.29 -10.13 13.91
N ASN A 49 -6.97 -9.99 12.62
CA ASN A 49 -5.63 -9.61 12.18
C ASN A 49 -5.25 -8.23 12.73
N ILE A 50 -6.16 -7.26 12.66
CA ILE A 50 -5.83 -5.88 13.06
C ILE A 50 -5.71 -5.76 14.58
N ILE A 51 -6.54 -6.44 15.39
CA ILE A 51 -6.47 -6.34 16.85
C ILE A 51 -5.26 -7.07 17.45
N ASP A 52 -4.63 -7.98 16.72
CA ASP A 52 -3.44 -8.70 17.17
C ASP A 52 -2.16 -8.02 16.70
N PRO A 53 -1.45 -7.24 17.54
CA PRO A 53 -0.20 -6.62 17.13
C PRO A 53 0.98 -7.60 17.00
N SER A 54 0.85 -8.86 17.47
CA SER A 54 1.97 -9.80 17.55
C SER A 54 2.46 -10.32 16.19
N HIS A 55 1.58 -10.34 15.19
CA HIS A 55 1.96 -10.71 13.82
C HIS A 55 2.84 -9.65 13.16
N VAL A 56 2.77 -8.38 13.57
CA VAL A 56 3.37 -7.25 12.83
C VAL A 56 4.88 -7.42 12.60
N PRO A 57 5.72 -7.73 13.61
CA PRO A 57 7.15 -7.95 13.38
C PRO A 57 7.45 -9.14 12.46
N VAL A 58 6.58 -10.16 12.46
CA VAL A 58 6.78 -11.42 11.74
C VAL A 58 6.27 -11.32 10.30
N SER A 59 4.98 -11.06 10.10
CA SER A 59 4.33 -10.99 8.79
C SER A 59 4.86 -9.82 7.96
N HIS A 60 5.10 -8.68 8.60
CA HIS A 60 5.53 -7.46 7.91
C HIS A 60 7.04 -7.22 7.91
N HIS A 61 7.82 -8.29 8.11
CA HIS A 61 9.27 -8.22 8.02
C HIS A 61 9.71 -7.62 6.69
N GLY A 62 10.75 -6.80 6.77
CA GLY A 62 11.35 -6.13 5.64
C GLY A 62 10.66 -4.81 5.24
N THR A 63 9.48 -4.51 5.81
CA THR A 63 8.77 -3.25 5.61
C THR A 63 9.15 -2.21 6.66
N VAL A 64 8.50 -1.05 6.63
CA VAL A 64 8.62 -0.04 7.70
C VAL A 64 7.78 -0.38 8.93
N GLN A 65 6.86 -1.34 8.82
CA GLN A 65 5.97 -1.70 9.93
C GLN A 65 6.56 -2.78 10.84
N GLY A 66 7.30 -3.74 10.28
CA GLY A 66 7.78 -4.91 11.02
C GLY A 66 9.23 -5.29 10.73
N ASP A 67 9.90 -5.77 11.77
CA ASP A 67 11.18 -6.47 11.67
C ASP A 67 11.17 -7.68 12.62
N ARG A 68 11.29 -8.89 12.06
CA ARG A 68 11.25 -10.15 12.81
C ARG A 68 12.34 -10.26 13.86
N ASN A 69 13.45 -9.54 13.71
CA ASN A 69 14.52 -9.49 14.71
C ASN A 69 14.10 -8.74 15.98
N LEU A 70 13.02 -7.96 15.91
CA LEU A 70 12.40 -7.24 17.03
C LEU A 70 11.15 -7.97 17.56
N ALA A 71 10.86 -9.19 17.09
CA ALA A 71 9.75 -9.98 17.58
C ALA A 71 9.99 -10.40 19.04
N GLN A 72 9.03 -10.11 19.90
CA GLN A 72 9.08 -10.44 21.32
C GLN A 72 7.66 -10.77 21.84
N PRO A 73 7.52 -11.45 22.99
CA PRO A 73 6.23 -11.63 23.62
C PRO A 73 5.52 -10.29 23.87
N ILE A 74 4.25 -10.20 23.44
CA ILE A 74 3.44 -8.99 23.61
C ILE A 74 2.31 -9.30 24.59
N ALA A 75 2.49 -8.92 25.85
CA ALA A 75 1.40 -9.01 26.82
C ALA A 75 0.33 -7.95 26.50
N THR A 76 -0.93 -8.39 26.41
CA THR A 76 -2.07 -7.49 26.20
C THR A 76 -3.03 -7.57 27.39
N SER A 77 -3.77 -6.50 27.66
CA SER A 77 -4.79 -6.48 28.73
C SER A 77 -6.05 -5.82 28.23
N VAL A 78 -7.21 -6.40 28.56
CA VAL A 78 -8.51 -5.79 28.28
C VAL A 78 -8.94 -5.06 29.54
N SER A 79 -8.97 -3.73 29.48
CA SER A 79 -9.28 -2.86 30.62
C SER A 79 -10.77 -2.61 30.79
N GLU A 80 -11.52 -2.56 29.68
CA GLU A 80 -12.95 -2.23 29.71
C GLU A 80 -13.67 -2.96 28.57
N ARG A 81 -14.90 -3.44 28.84
CA ARG A 81 -15.81 -3.93 27.79
C ARG A 81 -16.79 -2.82 27.41
N MET A 82 -16.98 -2.63 26.12
CA MET A 82 -17.86 -1.59 25.59
C MET A 82 -19.10 -2.21 24.95
N PRO A 83 -20.33 -1.78 25.29
CA PRO A 83 -21.56 -2.27 24.66
C PRO A 83 -21.71 -1.81 23.19
N PRO A 84 -22.41 -2.57 22.32
CA PRO A 84 -22.87 -3.96 22.50
C PRO A 84 -21.75 -4.99 22.25
N ILE A 85 -20.77 -4.66 21.41
CA ILE A 85 -19.54 -5.44 21.20
C ILE A 85 -18.39 -4.44 21.09
N GLY A 86 -17.38 -4.60 21.94
CA GLY A 86 -16.24 -3.73 21.97
C GLY A 86 -15.39 -3.91 23.22
N PHE A 87 -14.19 -3.37 23.18
CA PHE A 87 -13.33 -3.30 24.34
C PHE A 87 -12.31 -2.17 24.19
N GLN A 88 -11.84 -1.68 25.32
CA GLN A 88 -10.59 -0.96 25.41
C GLN A 88 -9.55 -1.87 26.07
N GLY A 89 -8.32 -1.79 25.58
CA GLY A 89 -7.20 -2.52 26.14
C GLY A 89 -5.87 -1.84 25.87
N LYS A 90 -4.80 -2.45 26.36
CA LYS A 90 -3.43 -1.93 26.23
C LYS A 90 -2.43 -3.04 25.92
N THR A 91 -1.32 -2.66 25.29
CA THR A 91 -0.12 -3.50 25.25
C THR A 91 0.75 -3.12 26.44
N GLU A 92 1.17 -4.11 27.23
CA GLU A 92 2.03 -3.88 28.41
C GLU A 92 3.48 -3.59 28.02
N VAL A 93 3.85 -3.93 26.77
CA VAL A 93 5.14 -3.62 26.16
C VAL A 93 4.95 -2.62 25.00
N PRO A 94 5.95 -1.76 24.72
CA PRO A 94 5.95 -0.96 23.51
C PRO A 94 5.94 -1.84 22.25
N LEU A 95 5.18 -1.45 21.22
CA LEU A 95 5.35 -2.07 19.90
C LEU A 95 6.51 -1.41 19.17
N HIS A 96 7.39 -2.25 18.62
CA HIS A 96 8.49 -1.82 17.79
C HIS A 96 8.06 -1.79 16.32
N ALA A 97 8.38 -0.68 15.64
CA ALA A 97 8.35 -0.62 14.19
C ALA A 97 9.77 -0.82 13.63
N SER A 98 9.87 -1.13 12.34
CA SER A 98 11.17 -1.30 11.66
C SER A 98 11.98 0.00 11.67
N SER A 99 13.27 -0.12 11.99
CA SER A 99 14.24 0.99 12.04
C SER A 99 14.74 1.46 10.68
N ARG A 100 14.29 0.86 9.57
CA ARG A 100 14.77 1.12 8.20
C ARG A 100 14.53 2.55 7.69
N LEU A 101 13.76 3.37 8.40
CA LEU A 101 13.61 4.82 8.15
C LEU A 101 14.00 5.64 9.40
N SER A 102 15.25 5.50 9.87
CA SER A 102 16.05 6.43 10.71
C SER A 102 15.45 7.00 12.00
N PHE A 103 14.20 6.70 12.34
CA PHE A 103 13.57 7.07 13.59
C PHE A 103 13.13 5.77 14.25
N ALA A 104 13.96 5.27 15.16
CA ALA A 104 13.57 4.27 16.13
C ALA A 104 12.41 4.86 16.97
N GLN A 105 11.18 4.70 16.49
CA GLN A 105 10.00 5.11 17.22
C GLN A 105 9.60 3.96 18.13
N THR A 106 10.24 3.87 19.30
CA THR A 106 9.63 3.18 20.43
C THR A 106 8.37 3.96 20.78
N LYS A 107 7.21 3.46 20.35
CA LYS A 107 5.92 4.12 20.62
C LYS A 107 5.49 3.74 22.02
N ALA A 108 5.61 4.66 22.97
CA ALA A 108 5.20 4.44 24.35
C ALA A 108 3.67 4.57 24.46
N VAL A 109 3.09 3.66 25.25
CA VAL A 109 1.66 3.53 25.58
C VAL A 109 0.75 3.37 24.37
N GLN A 110 0.23 2.16 24.18
CA GLN A 110 -0.75 1.87 23.15
C GLN A 110 -2.08 1.53 23.76
N THR A 111 -3.05 2.42 23.59
CA THR A 111 -4.44 2.09 23.83
C THR A 111 -5.01 1.51 22.53
N VAL A 112 -5.54 0.30 22.62
CA VAL A 112 -6.28 -0.37 21.55
C VAL A 112 -7.75 -0.29 21.91
N THR A 113 -8.55 0.32 21.05
CA THR A 113 -10.00 0.40 21.20
C THR A 113 -10.66 -0.31 20.04
N PHE A 114 -11.52 -1.27 20.33
CA PHE A 114 -12.41 -1.88 19.37
C PHE A 114 -13.85 -1.51 19.71
N THR A 115 -14.60 -1.01 18.75
CA THR A 115 -16.03 -0.76 18.85
C THR A 115 -16.68 -1.27 17.58
N ALA A 116 -17.51 -2.30 17.72
CA ALA A 116 -18.25 -2.84 16.59
C ALA A 116 -19.24 -1.81 16.02
N PRO A 117 -19.56 -1.87 14.72
CA PRO A 117 -19.07 -2.85 13.75
C PRO A 117 -17.76 -2.46 13.07
N SER A 118 -17.23 -1.25 13.24
CA SER A 118 -16.22 -0.77 12.28
C SER A 118 -15.17 0.14 12.86
N LEU A 119 -14.98 0.24 14.17
CA LEU A 119 -13.90 1.08 14.69
C LEU A 119 -12.87 0.23 15.41
N LEU A 120 -11.64 0.33 14.95
CA LEU A 120 -10.46 -0.15 15.65
C LEU A 120 -9.41 0.96 15.66
N ALA A 121 -9.08 1.46 16.85
CA ALA A 121 -8.17 2.57 17.03
C ALA A 121 -6.95 2.13 17.83
N TYR A 122 -5.77 2.32 17.24
CA TYR A 122 -4.51 2.37 17.98
C TYR A 122 -4.19 3.83 18.28
N ARG A 123 -3.92 4.15 19.54
CA ARG A 123 -3.43 5.46 19.98
C ARG A 123 -2.05 5.30 20.57
N PHE A 124 -1.13 6.15 20.14
CA PHE A 124 0.28 6.12 20.51
C PHE A 124 0.65 7.48 21.08
N SER A 125 1.47 7.51 22.12
CA SER A 125 2.12 8.75 22.59
C SER A 125 3.60 8.73 22.23
N VAL A 126 4.07 9.81 21.64
CA VAL A 126 5.48 10.06 21.31
C VAL A 126 5.93 11.36 21.98
N PRO A 127 7.24 11.63 22.12
CA PRO A 127 7.69 12.87 22.76
C PRO A 127 7.13 14.16 22.13
N ALA A 128 6.82 14.13 20.83
CA ALA A 128 6.25 15.26 20.10
C ALA A 128 4.74 15.47 20.35
N GLY A 129 4.02 14.45 20.82
CA GLY A 129 2.55 14.47 20.99
C GLY A 129 1.91 13.11 20.75
N ASP A 130 0.62 13.09 20.49
CA ASP A 130 -0.15 11.88 20.23
C ASP A 130 -0.32 11.61 18.73
N ALA A 131 -0.30 10.33 18.39
CA ALA A 131 -0.61 9.81 17.06
C ALA A 131 -1.68 8.71 17.15
N SER A 132 -2.40 8.47 16.08
CA SER A 132 -3.39 7.41 15.99
C SER A 132 -3.43 6.76 14.63
N ALA A 133 -3.64 5.45 14.61
CA ALA A 133 -4.02 4.68 13.44
C ALA A 133 -5.44 4.16 13.65
N LEU A 134 -6.37 4.67 12.84
CA LEU A 134 -7.77 4.31 12.84
C LEU A 134 -8.01 3.35 11.69
N PHE A 135 -8.60 2.21 11.99
CA PHE A 135 -8.97 1.18 11.03
C PHE A 135 -10.48 1.00 11.06
N TYR A 136 -11.08 1.02 9.88
CA TYR A 136 -12.50 0.80 9.67
C TYR A 136 -12.73 -0.45 8.84
N PRO A 137 -12.82 -1.63 9.47
CA PRO A 137 -13.21 -2.85 8.80
C PRO A 137 -14.72 -2.81 8.48
N ILE A 138 -15.07 -3.19 7.24
CA ILE A 138 -16.41 -3.11 6.69
C ILE A 138 -16.71 -4.42 5.96
N PRO A 139 -17.77 -5.16 6.30
CA PRO A 139 -18.20 -6.30 5.50
C PRO A 139 -18.77 -5.79 4.16
N VAL A 140 -18.32 -6.35 3.03
CA VAL A 140 -18.82 -5.97 1.69
C VAL A 140 -19.61 -7.08 1.01
N ALA A 141 -19.26 -8.33 1.31
CA ALA A 141 -20.00 -9.53 0.93
C ALA A 141 -19.55 -10.69 1.84
N ARG A 142 -20.19 -11.85 1.75
CA ARG A 142 -19.72 -13.04 2.45
C ARG A 142 -18.28 -13.37 2.03
N GLY A 143 -17.40 -13.59 2.99
CA GLY A 143 -15.98 -13.90 2.73
C GLY A 143 -15.19 -12.73 2.13
N ARG A 144 -15.74 -11.50 2.13
CA ARG A 144 -15.07 -10.31 1.60
C ARG A 144 -15.27 -9.11 2.51
N SER A 145 -14.20 -8.35 2.68
CA SER A 145 -14.21 -7.15 3.51
C SER A 145 -13.56 -5.97 2.80
N ARG A 146 -13.78 -4.79 3.34
CA ARG A 146 -13.07 -3.56 3.00
C ARG A 146 -12.47 -3.01 4.26
N ILE A 147 -11.27 -2.46 4.15
CA ILE A 147 -10.68 -1.64 5.20
C ILE A 147 -10.58 -0.19 4.73
N LEU A 148 -10.93 0.75 5.60
CA LEU A 148 -10.49 2.14 5.50
C LEU A 148 -9.45 2.38 6.60
N VAL A 149 -8.37 3.07 6.27
CA VAL A 149 -7.30 3.39 7.23
C VAL A 149 -7.11 4.89 7.25
N ARG A 150 -7.07 5.46 8.45
CA ARG A 150 -6.78 6.87 8.66
C ARG A 150 -5.68 7.03 9.69
N ARG A 151 -4.59 7.70 9.32
CA ARG A 151 -3.52 8.09 10.26
C ARG A 151 -3.68 9.55 10.64
N ALA A 152 -3.60 9.82 11.94
CA ALA A 152 -3.76 11.16 12.50
C ALA A 152 -2.71 11.44 13.57
N ARG A 153 -2.37 12.71 13.78
CA ARG A 153 -1.54 13.17 14.90
C ARG A 153 -1.98 14.54 15.40
N ASN A 154 -1.59 14.93 16.59
CA ASN A 154 -1.92 16.25 17.15
C ASN A 154 -0.72 17.22 17.28
N PHE A 155 0.43 16.85 16.75
CA PHE A 155 1.66 17.67 16.73
C PHE A 155 2.06 18.05 15.31
N ARG A 156 2.85 19.11 15.12
CA ARG A 156 3.31 19.55 13.78
C ARG A 156 4.58 18.81 13.36
N THR A 157 4.71 18.59 12.05
CA THR A 157 5.96 18.16 11.40
C THR A 157 6.31 19.20 10.34
N GLU A 158 7.60 19.45 10.11
CA GLU A 158 8.05 20.37 9.04
C GLU A 158 7.69 19.85 7.64
N ARG A 159 7.45 18.54 7.51
CA ARG A 159 7.07 17.89 6.26
C ARG A 159 5.57 18.06 5.99
N VAL A 160 5.22 18.81 4.95
CA VAL A 160 3.89 18.82 4.33
C VAL A 160 3.80 17.65 3.36
N MET A 161 2.85 16.73 3.57
CA MET A 161 2.63 15.62 2.64
C MET A 161 2.09 16.13 1.31
N ARG A 162 2.86 15.93 0.25
CA ARG A 162 2.43 16.20 -1.14
C ARG A 162 1.80 14.94 -1.75
N THR A 163 1.18 15.08 -2.91
CA THR A 163 0.60 13.95 -3.67
C THR A 163 1.61 12.80 -3.85
N ALA A 164 2.86 13.17 -4.16
CA ALA A 164 4.06 12.37 -4.07
C ALA A 164 4.10 11.37 -2.90
N ASP A 165 4.07 11.94 -1.70
CA ASP A 165 4.25 11.25 -0.43
C ASP A 165 3.03 10.36 -0.15
N LEU A 166 1.84 10.85 -0.49
CA LEU A 166 0.60 10.08 -0.38
C LEU A 166 0.63 8.81 -1.24
N VAL A 167 1.02 8.91 -2.51
CA VAL A 167 1.15 7.73 -3.38
C VAL A 167 2.19 6.76 -2.82
N ALA A 168 3.35 7.25 -2.39
CA ALA A 168 4.39 6.40 -1.80
C ALA A 168 3.87 5.66 -0.56
N LYS A 169 3.11 6.36 0.30
CA LYS A 169 2.46 5.78 1.47
C LYS A 169 1.36 4.77 1.15
N HIS A 170 0.63 4.95 0.05
CA HIS A 170 -0.35 3.96 -0.42
C HIS A 170 0.34 2.70 -0.95
N LEU A 171 1.43 2.84 -1.70
CA LEU A 171 2.23 1.71 -2.18
C LEU A 171 2.85 0.94 -1.02
N GLU A 172 3.33 1.63 0.02
CA GLU A 172 3.83 1.02 1.26
C GLU A 172 2.73 0.22 1.97
N ASN A 173 1.52 0.78 2.13
CA ASN A 173 0.39 0.04 2.68
C ASN A 173 0.02 -1.18 1.83
N ASN A 174 0.07 -1.08 0.50
CA ASN A 174 -0.20 -2.23 -0.37
C ASN A 174 0.72 -3.40 -0.05
N ILE A 175 2.03 -3.15 0.16
CA ILE A 175 3.00 -4.19 0.53
C ILE A 175 2.62 -4.88 1.84
N VAL A 176 2.26 -4.09 2.86
CA VAL A 176 1.89 -4.61 4.18
C VAL A 176 0.70 -5.55 4.08
N PHE A 177 -0.37 -5.11 3.40
CA PHE A 177 -1.55 -5.96 3.19
C PHE A 177 -1.24 -7.19 2.31
N ASP A 178 -0.35 -7.09 1.32
CA ASP A 178 0.04 -8.22 0.47
C ASP A 178 0.70 -9.35 1.26
N GLN A 179 1.45 -9.02 2.33
CA GLN A 179 2.17 -9.99 3.15
C GLN A 179 1.23 -10.87 3.99
N ASP A 180 0.01 -10.41 4.28
CA ASP A 180 -0.98 -11.16 5.05
C ASP A 180 -1.91 -12.02 4.17
N MET A 181 -2.10 -11.65 2.89
CA MET A 181 -3.15 -12.20 2.02
C MET A 181 -3.22 -13.72 2.03
N ALA A 182 -2.09 -14.39 1.81
CA ALA A 182 -2.06 -15.83 1.70
C ALA A 182 -2.44 -16.52 3.03
N PHE A 183 -1.95 -16.00 4.15
CA PHE A 183 -2.22 -16.54 5.48
C PHE A 183 -3.68 -16.35 5.86
N LEU A 184 -4.22 -15.13 5.69
CA LEU A 184 -5.58 -14.80 6.07
C LEU A 184 -6.62 -15.49 5.18
N CYS A 185 -6.37 -15.60 3.88
CA CYS A 185 -7.25 -16.36 2.99
C CYS A 185 -7.23 -17.86 3.32
N GLY A 186 -6.06 -18.41 3.66
CA GLY A 186 -5.93 -19.80 4.08
C GLY A 186 -6.64 -20.07 5.42
N GLN A 187 -6.50 -19.16 6.39
CA GLN A 187 -7.22 -19.20 7.66
C GLN A 187 -8.74 -19.13 7.44
N GLU A 188 -9.20 -18.20 6.60
CA GLU A 188 -10.62 -18.05 6.28
C GLU A 188 -11.19 -19.31 5.63
N ALA A 189 -10.50 -19.87 4.63
CA ALA A 189 -10.92 -21.11 3.98
C ALA A 189 -11.06 -22.27 4.99
N ARG A 190 -10.08 -22.41 5.89
CA ARG A 190 -10.12 -23.43 6.96
C ARG A 190 -11.28 -23.19 7.93
N LEU A 191 -11.53 -21.95 8.34
CA LEU A 191 -12.62 -21.63 9.24
C LEU A 191 -13.98 -21.89 8.59
N GLN A 192 -14.16 -21.50 7.33
CA GLN A 192 -15.40 -21.73 6.59
C GLN A 192 -15.72 -23.22 6.44
N ALA A 193 -14.71 -24.07 6.22
CA ALA A 193 -14.88 -25.52 6.19
C ALA A 193 -15.44 -26.10 7.51
N LEU A 194 -15.16 -25.43 8.64
CA LEU A 194 -15.60 -25.84 9.98
C LEU A 194 -16.88 -25.14 10.45
N ARG A 195 -17.41 -24.15 9.71
CA ARG A 195 -18.62 -23.39 10.08
C ARG A 195 -19.90 -24.13 9.67
N ALA A 196 -20.30 -25.15 10.43
CA ALA A 196 -21.53 -25.90 10.13
C ALA A 196 -22.82 -25.06 10.20
N ASP A 197 -22.86 -24.01 11.04
CA ASP A 197 -24.06 -23.21 11.34
C ASP A 197 -23.97 -21.74 10.88
N GLY A 198 -22.90 -21.40 10.16
CA GLY A 198 -22.66 -20.05 9.64
C GLY A 198 -22.02 -19.06 10.60
N TRP A 199 -21.78 -19.41 11.87
CA TRP A 199 -21.26 -18.45 12.87
C TRP A 199 -20.42 -19.08 13.99
N GLY A 200 -19.39 -18.36 14.44
CA GLY A 200 -18.87 -18.35 15.83
C GLY A 200 -18.24 -19.60 16.47
N GLY A 201 -18.58 -20.82 16.06
CA GLY A 201 -18.06 -22.05 16.69
C GLY A 201 -16.71 -22.53 16.14
N ALA A 202 -16.39 -22.19 14.89
CA ALA A 202 -15.29 -22.81 14.14
C ALA A 202 -13.91 -22.63 14.76
N TRP A 203 -13.65 -21.51 15.44
CA TRP A 203 -12.37 -21.27 16.11
C TRP A 203 -12.15 -22.21 17.31
N ARG A 204 -13.23 -22.68 17.94
CA ARG A 204 -13.21 -23.69 19.01
C ARG A 204 -13.30 -25.13 18.50
N ALA A 205 -13.63 -25.33 17.23
CA ALA A 205 -13.82 -26.66 16.66
C ALA A 205 -12.55 -27.51 16.85
N LYS A 206 -12.76 -28.81 17.07
CA LYS A 206 -11.67 -29.78 17.06
C LYS A 206 -11.16 -29.90 15.62
N ARG A 207 -9.84 -30.04 15.47
CA ARG A 207 -9.25 -30.38 14.18
C ARG A 207 -9.50 -31.86 13.92
N ASP A 208 -9.97 -32.16 12.73
CA ASP A 208 -9.89 -33.50 12.18
C ASP A 208 -8.46 -33.72 11.69
N SER A 209 -7.69 -34.55 12.39
CA SER A 209 -6.57 -35.29 11.80
C SER A 209 -6.11 -36.42 12.71
N GLU A 210 -5.72 -37.53 12.08
CA GLU A 210 -5.05 -38.73 12.61
C GLU A 210 -3.77 -38.48 13.44
N VAL A 211 -3.33 -37.22 13.59
CA VAL A 211 -2.21 -36.81 14.44
C VAL A 211 -2.65 -35.68 15.37
N GLY A 212 -3.16 -36.06 16.55
CA GLY A 212 -3.35 -35.18 17.71
C GLY A 212 -4.60 -34.30 17.68
N GLY A 213 -5.68 -34.78 18.32
CA GLY A 213 -6.99 -34.11 18.45
C GLY A 213 -7.00 -32.80 19.24
N GLY A 214 -6.41 -31.74 18.69
CA GLY A 214 -6.40 -30.38 19.23
C GLY A 214 -7.49 -29.45 18.67
N ARG A 215 -7.68 -28.26 19.25
CA ARG A 215 -8.57 -27.20 18.72
C ARG A 215 -7.97 -26.52 17.49
N SER A 216 -8.81 -25.92 16.64
CA SER A 216 -8.40 -25.12 15.50
C SER A 216 -7.60 -23.88 15.91
N TYR A 217 -8.02 -23.17 16.95
CA TYR A 217 -7.25 -22.09 17.56
C TYR A 217 -6.63 -22.58 18.86
N VAL A 218 -5.34 -22.34 19.03
CA VAL A 218 -4.60 -22.54 20.27
C VAL A 218 -4.06 -21.18 20.68
N MET A 219 -4.73 -20.55 21.64
CA MET A 219 -4.48 -19.18 22.08
C MET A 219 -4.16 -19.11 23.59
N PRO A 220 -3.03 -19.69 24.05
CA PRO A 220 -2.65 -19.70 25.46
C PRO A 220 -1.88 -18.45 25.90
N ALA A 221 -1.42 -17.61 24.96
CA ALA A 221 -0.50 -16.52 25.24
C ALA A 221 -1.25 -15.26 25.68
N GLU A 222 -0.56 -14.37 26.40
CA GLU A 222 -1.11 -13.07 26.78
C GLU A 222 -1.36 -12.15 25.58
N ALA A 223 -0.71 -12.40 24.44
CA ALA A 223 -0.94 -11.71 23.18
C ALA A 223 -2.36 -11.98 22.63
N ASP A 224 -2.95 -13.13 22.95
CA ASP A 224 -4.21 -13.58 22.37
C ASP A 224 -5.44 -12.92 23.01
N ARG A 225 -5.29 -12.17 24.11
CA ARG A 225 -6.44 -11.71 24.93
C ARG A 225 -7.40 -10.81 24.15
N PHE A 226 -6.90 -10.01 23.20
CA PHE A 226 -7.75 -9.21 22.31
C PHE A 226 -8.60 -10.09 21.39
N VAL A 227 -7.99 -11.07 20.73
CA VAL A 227 -8.68 -12.03 19.85
C VAL A 227 -9.69 -12.86 20.64
N ILE A 228 -9.30 -13.36 21.81
CA ILE A 228 -10.19 -14.10 22.72
C ILE A 228 -11.39 -13.25 23.13
N SER A 229 -11.17 -11.99 23.51
CA SER A 229 -12.25 -11.06 23.89
C SER A 229 -13.20 -10.83 22.73
N PHE A 230 -12.67 -10.51 21.55
CA PHE A 230 -13.46 -10.30 20.34
C PHE A 230 -14.31 -11.52 19.99
N ARG A 231 -13.71 -12.71 19.90
CA ARG A 231 -14.44 -13.94 19.55
C ARG A 231 -15.51 -14.30 20.58
N LYS A 232 -15.22 -14.19 21.88
CA LYS A 232 -16.23 -14.44 22.94
C LYS A 232 -17.42 -13.48 22.84
N GLN A 233 -17.17 -12.19 22.59
CA GLN A 233 -18.25 -11.21 22.44
C GLN A 233 -19.05 -11.43 21.15
N LEU A 234 -18.37 -11.76 20.05
CA LEU A 234 -19.02 -12.09 18.79
C LEU A 234 -19.94 -13.31 18.93
N ASP A 235 -19.51 -14.35 19.63
CA ASP A 235 -20.32 -15.55 19.84
C ASP A 235 -21.56 -15.27 20.69
N ALA A 236 -21.40 -14.46 21.75
CA ALA A 236 -22.53 -14.05 22.59
C ALA A 236 -23.54 -13.22 21.80
N ALA A 237 -23.07 -12.31 20.95
CA ALA A 237 -23.95 -11.50 20.10
C ALA A 237 -24.59 -12.31 18.97
N ALA A 238 -23.84 -13.22 18.33
CA ALA A 238 -24.34 -14.09 17.27
C ALA A 238 -25.43 -15.04 17.76
N ALA A 239 -25.33 -15.53 19.01
CA ALA A 239 -26.37 -16.34 19.64
C ALA A 239 -27.73 -15.59 19.76
N ALA A 240 -27.71 -14.26 19.77
CA ALA A 240 -28.90 -13.41 19.84
C ALA A 240 -29.43 -12.98 18.44
N LEU A 241 -28.73 -13.29 17.34
CA LEU A 241 -29.16 -12.92 16.00
C LEU A 241 -30.23 -13.90 15.48
N PRO A 242 -31.38 -13.40 14.97
CA PRO A 242 -32.48 -14.26 14.53
C PRO A 242 -32.24 -14.89 13.14
N TRP A 243 -31.18 -14.51 12.43
CA TRP A 243 -30.81 -15.08 11.12
C TRP A 243 -29.40 -15.70 11.16
N ARG A 244 -29.28 -16.90 10.61
CA ARG A 244 -28.00 -17.60 10.39
C ARG A 244 -27.69 -17.58 8.90
N SER A 245 -26.41 -17.40 8.56
CA SER A 245 -25.92 -17.48 7.17
C SER A 245 -24.95 -18.65 7.04
N PRO A 246 -25.44 -19.91 7.01
CA PRO A 246 -24.59 -21.08 6.81
C PRO A 246 -23.84 -21.00 5.48
N PRO A 247 -22.73 -21.74 5.34
CA PRO A 247 -22.00 -21.75 4.08
C PRO A 247 -22.85 -22.20 2.91
N LEU A 248 -22.67 -21.56 1.75
CA LEU A 248 -23.19 -22.07 0.49
C LEU A 248 -22.52 -23.43 0.22
N ALA A 249 -23.33 -24.44 -0.12
CA ALA A 249 -22.83 -25.77 -0.46
C ALA A 249 -21.78 -25.67 -1.58
N GLY A 250 -20.59 -26.21 -1.34
CA GLY A 250 -19.45 -26.17 -2.28
C GLY A 250 -18.35 -25.15 -1.96
N GLU A 251 -18.60 -24.13 -1.12
CA GLU A 251 -17.55 -23.16 -0.75
C GLU A 251 -16.60 -23.67 0.36
N ALA A 252 -17.00 -24.69 1.11
CA ALA A 252 -16.21 -25.27 2.21
C ALA A 252 -14.86 -25.87 1.76
N HIS A 253 -14.69 -26.14 0.46
CA HIS A 253 -13.50 -26.78 -0.12
C HIS A 253 -12.96 -26.06 -1.36
N ALA A 254 -13.20 -24.74 -1.47
CA ALA A 254 -12.67 -23.98 -2.59
C ALA A 254 -11.13 -24.06 -2.63
N PRO A 255 -10.52 -24.24 -3.83
CA PRO A 255 -9.07 -24.28 -3.93
C PRO A 255 -8.45 -22.94 -3.49
N PRO A 256 -7.19 -22.93 -3.03
CA PRO A 256 -6.48 -21.70 -2.70
C PRO A 256 -6.54 -20.71 -3.87
N MET A 257 -6.85 -19.45 -3.56
CA MET A 257 -6.90 -18.41 -4.58
C MET A 257 -5.53 -18.24 -5.25
N PRO A 258 -5.48 -18.10 -6.58
CA PRO A 258 -4.22 -17.88 -7.28
C PRO A 258 -3.62 -16.54 -6.86
N ARG A 259 -2.29 -16.48 -6.82
CA ARG A 259 -1.55 -15.28 -6.38
C ARG A 259 -1.89 -14.04 -7.19
N THR A 260 -2.20 -14.20 -8.48
CA THR A 260 -2.64 -13.12 -9.37
C THR A 260 -3.93 -12.44 -8.89
N VAL A 261 -4.80 -13.17 -8.19
CA VAL A 261 -6.04 -12.63 -7.60
C VAL A 261 -5.77 -12.07 -6.20
N LEU A 262 -4.96 -12.77 -5.39
CA LEU A 262 -4.62 -12.33 -4.03
C LEU A 262 -3.89 -10.97 -4.02
N LEU A 263 -3.00 -10.77 -4.99
CA LEU A 263 -2.16 -9.57 -5.09
C LEU A 263 -2.65 -8.59 -6.18
N ASP A 264 -3.93 -8.68 -6.58
CA ASP A 264 -4.54 -7.73 -7.52
C ASP A 264 -4.82 -6.39 -6.85
N ARG A 265 -3.79 -5.56 -6.73
CA ARG A 265 -3.87 -4.21 -6.17
C ARG A 265 -4.74 -3.30 -7.03
N TYR A 266 -4.86 -3.56 -8.33
CA TYR A 266 -5.68 -2.75 -9.22
C TYR A 266 -7.14 -2.82 -8.82
N GLU A 267 -7.66 -4.04 -8.77
CA GLU A 267 -9.04 -4.31 -8.39
C GLU A 267 -9.31 -3.93 -6.94
N GLN A 268 -8.37 -4.21 -6.04
CA GLN A 268 -8.56 -4.04 -4.60
C GLN A 268 -8.42 -2.59 -4.11
N HIS A 269 -7.58 -1.77 -4.75
CA HIS A 269 -7.28 -0.39 -4.33
C HIS A 269 -7.24 0.61 -5.49
N THR A 270 -6.34 0.42 -6.45
CA THR A 270 -5.94 1.48 -7.40
C THR A 270 -7.11 2.02 -8.19
N LYS A 271 -8.01 1.15 -8.68
CA LYS A 271 -9.17 1.59 -9.46
C LYS A 271 -10.16 2.46 -8.69
N LYS A 272 -10.14 2.39 -7.36
CA LYS A 272 -11.05 3.09 -6.43
C LYS A 272 -10.39 4.30 -5.78
N CYS A 273 -9.07 4.44 -5.89
CA CYS A 273 -8.31 5.53 -5.28
C CYS A 273 -7.95 6.59 -6.34
N PRO A 274 -8.52 7.82 -6.27
CA PRO A 274 -8.22 8.88 -7.24
C PRO A 274 -6.72 9.22 -7.31
N THR A 275 -6.04 9.21 -6.17
CA THR A 275 -4.60 9.49 -6.05
C THR A 275 -3.76 8.45 -6.79
N CYS A 276 -3.99 7.16 -6.54
CA CYS A 276 -3.23 6.08 -7.19
C CYS A 276 -3.63 5.90 -8.66
N MET A 277 -4.90 6.09 -9.02
CA MET A 277 -5.34 6.07 -10.41
C MET A 277 -4.72 7.20 -11.23
N ALA A 278 -4.64 8.42 -10.68
CA ALA A 278 -3.97 9.53 -11.34
C ALA A 278 -2.47 9.25 -11.54
N ALA A 279 -1.80 8.69 -10.52
CA ALA A 279 -0.40 8.29 -10.60
C ALA A 279 -0.15 7.18 -11.63
N LEU A 280 -1.02 6.17 -11.71
CA LEU A 280 -0.98 5.12 -12.72
C LEU A 280 -1.11 5.70 -14.13
N LYS A 281 -2.13 6.54 -14.37
CA LYS A 281 -2.33 7.19 -15.68
C LYS A 281 -1.13 8.05 -16.09
N LEU A 282 -0.52 8.77 -15.15
CA LEU A 282 0.70 9.53 -15.42
C LEU A 282 1.85 8.60 -15.79
N THR A 283 2.02 7.49 -15.06
CA THR A 283 3.06 6.49 -15.31
C THR A 283 2.90 5.85 -16.69
N GLU A 284 1.68 5.46 -17.09
CA GLU A 284 1.37 4.91 -18.42
C GLU A 284 1.64 5.92 -19.54
N ARG A 285 1.30 7.19 -19.35
CA ARG A 285 1.65 8.25 -20.30
C ARG A 285 3.15 8.39 -20.46
N LEU A 286 3.89 8.40 -19.34
CA LEU A 286 5.35 8.49 -19.38
C LEU A 286 5.98 7.26 -20.04
N ILE A 287 5.44 6.05 -19.84
CA ILE A 287 5.86 4.84 -20.57
C ILE A 287 5.72 5.05 -22.08
N GLY A 288 4.57 5.56 -22.52
CA GLY A 288 4.31 5.86 -23.93
C GLY A 288 5.30 6.89 -24.49
N VAL A 289 5.51 8.01 -23.77
CA VAL A 289 6.48 9.05 -24.14
C VAL A 289 7.89 8.47 -24.22
N SER A 290 8.34 7.72 -23.21
CA SER A 290 9.66 7.09 -23.18
C SER A 290 9.85 6.06 -24.31
N ALA A 291 8.82 5.29 -24.65
CA ALA A 291 8.87 4.35 -25.76
C ALA A 291 9.04 5.07 -27.11
N SER A 292 8.22 6.10 -27.37
CA SER A 292 8.31 6.88 -28.59
C SER A 292 9.63 7.64 -28.70
N THR A 293 10.08 8.29 -27.62
CA THR A 293 11.38 8.98 -27.58
C THR A 293 12.52 8.00 -27.88
N SER A 294 12.49 6.80 -27.30
CA SER A 294 13.51 5.78 -27.58
C SER A 294 13.60 5.43 -29.06
N GLN A 295 12.45 5.14 -29.70
CA GLN A 295 12.40 4.77 -31.11
C GLN A 295 12.87 5.91 -32.03
N VAL A 296 12.33 7.13 -31.82
CA VAL A 296 12.67 8.29 -32.63
C VAL A 296 14.14 8.66 -32.48
N SER A 297 14.67 8.68 -31.25
CA SER A 297 16.07 8.99 -31.01
C SER A 297 17.00 7.91 -31.56
N LEU A 298 16.63 6.64 -31.53
CA LEU A 298 17.44 5.57 -32.16
C LEU A 298 17.51 5.73 -33.68
N MET A 299 16.37 6.06 -34.32
CA MET A 299 16.33 6.35 -35.76
C MET A 299 17.16 7.59 -36.11
N ALA A 300 17.07 8.66 -35.32
CA ALA A 300 17.88 9.87 -35.52
C ALA A 300 19.39 9.58 -35.38
N ALA A 301 19.78 8.75 -34.40
CA ALA A 301 21.17 8.33 -34.23
C ALA A 301 21.67 7.53 -35.45
N LEU A 302 20.85 6.61 -35.98
CA LEU A 302 21.19 5.84 -37.17
C LEU A 302 21.39 6.74 -38.39
N VAL A 303 20.44 7.66 -38.64
CA VAL A 303 20.52 8.61 -39.76
C VAL A 303 21.79 9.47 -39.64
N LEU A 304 22.06 10.06 -38.47
CA LEU A 304 23.22 10.91 -38.26
C LEU A 304 24.56 10.16 -38.36
N ALA A 305 24.58 8.87 -38.02
CA ALA A 305 25.76 8.02 -38.16
C ALA A 305 26.11 7.70 -39.62
N VAL A 306 25.11 7.58 -40.50
CA VAL A 306 25.30 7.25 -41.92
C VAL A 306 25.40 8.48 -42.82
N THR A 307 24.91 9.65 -42.39
CA THR A 307 25.02 10.89 -43.17
C THR A 307 26.46 11.44 -43.15
N PRO A 308 27.11 11.67 -44.31
CA PRO A 308 28.49 12.14 -44.38
C PRO A 308 28.70 13.56 -43.82
N ALA A 309 27.70 14.42 -43.95
CA ALA A 309 27.64 15.75 -43.35
C ALA A 309 26.32 15.87 -42.55
N PRO A 310 26.31 15.54 -41.25
CA PRO A 310 25.08 15.59 -40.46
C PRO A 310 24.55 17.03 -40.40
N PRO A 311 23.28 17.28 -40.77
CA PRO A 311 22.74 18.63 -40.78
C PRO A 311 22.71 19.19 -39.36
N LEU A 312 23.37 20.34 -39.14
CA LEU A 312 23.45 21.00 -37.82
C LEU A 312 22.07 21.22 -37.21
N ALA A 313 21.06 21.54 -38.04
CA ALA A 313 19.68 21.70 -37.62
C ALA A 313 19.09 20.42 -36.96
N LEU A 314 19.41 19.23 -37.49
CA LEU A 314 18.94 17.95 -36.93
C LEU A 314 19.66 17.63 -35.61
N SER A 315 20.96 17.90 -35.53
CA SER A 315 21.74 17.74 -34.30
C SER A 315 21.22 18.65 -33.17
N LEU A 316 20.91 19.92 -33.49
CA LEU A 316 20.31 20.87 -32.56
C LEU A 316 18.89 20.46 -32.15
N ALA A 317 18.08 19.98 -33.09
CA ALA A 317 16.74 19.47 -32.80
C ALA A 317 16.79 18.25 -31.86
N CYS A 318 17.75 17.34 -32.06
CA CYS A 318 17.96 16.19 -31.16
C CYS A 318 18.36 16.64 -29.75
N ALA A 319 19.25 17.63 -29.62
CA ALA A 319 19.65 18.19 -28.33
C ALA A 319 18.49 18.90 -27.61
N ALA A 320 17.67 19.66 -28.33
CA ALA A 320 16.49 20.32 -27.78
C ALA A 320 15.44 19.28 -27.30
N ALA A 321 15.20 18.24 -28.10
CA ALA A 321 14.30 17.14 -27.73
C ALA A 321 14.81 16.37 -26.51
N ALA A 322 16.12 16.10 -26.44
CA ALA A 322 16.78 15.48 -25.29
C ALA A 322 16.59 16.31 -24.02
N ALA A 323 16.83 17.62 -24.09
CA ALA A 323 16.65 18.53 -22.96
C ALA A 323 15.18 18.61 -22.51
N ALA A 324 14.24 18.69 -23.44
CA ALA A 324 12.81 18.70 -23.14
C ALA A 324 12.37 17.40 -22.45
N TYR A 325 12.82 16.24 -22.95
CA TYR A 325 12.54 14.93 -22.35
C TYR A 325 13.14 14.83 -20.93
N SER A 326 14.39 15.24 -20.74
CA SER A 326 15.03 15.31 -19.42
C SER A 326 14.27 16.20 -18.44
N ALA A 327 13.78 17.37 -18.88
CA ALA A 327 12.98 18.26 -18.06
C ALA A 327 11.63 17.64 -17.66
N VAL A 328 10.97 16.92 -18.56
CA VAL A 328 9.73 16.18 -18.27
C VAL A 328 9.98 15.11 -17.19
N LEU A 329 11.05 14.32 -17.32
CA LEU A 329 11.41 13.30 -16.32
C LEU A 329 11.76 13.92 -14.96
N LEU A 330 12.54 15.00 -14.94
CA LEU A 330 12.89 15.72 -13.70
C LEU A 330 11.66 16.32 -13.02
N ARG A 331 10.72 16.89 -13.79
CA ARG A 331 9.45 17.41 -13.22
C ARG A 331 8.57 16.29 -12.69
N ALA A 332 8.48 15.16 -13.39
CA ALA A 332 7.77 13.99 -12.89
C ALA A 332 8.38 13.46 -11.58
N TYR A 333 9.71 13.54 -11.43
CA TYR A 333 10.44 13.18 -10.21
C TYR A 333 10.22 14.16 -9.04
N LEU A 334 10.17 15.48 -9.30
CA LEU A 334 9.86 16.50 -8.28
C LEU A 334 8.43 16.39 -7.71
N VAL A 335 7.55 15.65 -8.41
CA VAL A 335 6.19 15.32 -7.96
C VAL A 335 6.12 13.93 -7.28
N GLY A 336 7.25 13.26 -7.04
CA GLY A 336 7.39 12.40 -5.87
C GLY A 336 8.50 11.34 -5.88
N PRO A 337 8.98 10.93 -4.68
CA PRO A 337 9.99 9.89 -4.49
C PRO A 337 9.48 8.45 -4.80
N ILE A 338 8.40 8.34 -5.59
CA ILE A 338 7.71 7.09 -5.94
C ILE A 338 8.53 6.26 -6.95
N ILE A 339 9.42 6.91 -7.71
CA ILE A 339 10.18 6.28 -8.79
C ILE A 339 11.57 5.87 -8.30
N GLY A 340 11.65 5.01 -7.27
CA GLY A 340 12.91 4.45 -6.75
C GLY A 340 13.80 3.72 -7.78
N ALA A 341 13.44 3.73 -9.07
CA ALA A 341 14.18 3.19 -10.20
C ALA A 341 14.73 4.26 -11.17
N LEU A 342 14.39 5.55 -11.05
CA LEU A 342 14.95 6.61 -11.91
C LEU A 342 15.86 7.53 -11.08
N SER A 343 17.17 7.31 -11.15
CA SER A 343 18.13 8.22 -10.53
C SER A 343 18.23 9.53 -11.32
N ASN A 344 18.47 10.67 -10.65
CA ASN A 344 18.74 11.97 -11.29
C ASN A 344 19.82 11.88 -12.39
N ARG A 345 20.72 10.89 -12.27
CA ARG A 345 21.77 10.62 -13.26
C ARG A 345 21.17 10.27 -14.63
N VAL A 346 20.09 9.51 -14.69
CA VAL A 346 19.46 9.08 -15.96
C VAL A 346 18.89 10.27 -16.73
N ALA A 347 18.28 11.24 -16.04
CA ALA A 347 17.77 12.45 -16.69
C ALA A 347 18.89 13.42 -17.10
N ALA A 348 20.08 13.34 -16.49
CA ALA A 348 21.21 14.21 -16.79
C ALA A 348 22.10 13.70 -17.96
N VAL A 349 22.09 12.39 -18.25
CA VAL A 349 22.91 11.81 -19.33
C VAL A 349 22.64 12.44 -20.71
N PRO A 350 21.38 12.67 -21.15
CA PRO A 350 21.13 13.29 -22.46
C PRO A 350 21.66 14.73 -22.55
N LEU A 351 21.63 15.47 -21.45
CA LEU A 351 22.16 16.84 -21.36
C LEU A 351 23.69 16.84 -21.45
N ALA A 352 24.36 15.94 -20.73
CA ALA A 352 25.81 15.78 -20.80
C ALA A 352 26.27 15.37 -22.20
N ALA A 353 25.55 14.41 -22.83
CA ALA A 353 25.82 14.00 -24.21
C ALA A 353 25.64 15.14 -25.21
N SER A 354 24.60 15.98 -25.02
CA SER A 354 24.36 17.17 -25.84
C SER A 354 25.50 18.19 -25.76
N ALA A 355 25.98 18.48 -24.55
CA ALA A 355 27.09 19.40 -24.33
C ALA A 355 28.40 18.88 -24.98
N ALA A 356 28.72 17.60 -24.81
CA ALA A 356 29.90 16.98 -25.41
C ALA A 356 29.82 16.96 -26.95
N SER A 357 28.65 16.65 -27.50
CA SER A 357 28.43 16.60 -28.96
C SER A 357 28.58 17.99 -29.59
N ALA A 358 28.04 19.03 -28.93
CA ALA A 358 28.17 20.41 -29.38
C ALA A 358 29.64 20.89 -29.40
N ALA A 359 30.42 20.55 -28.37
CA ALA A 359 31.83 20.90 -28.31
C ALA A 359 32.64 20.24 -29.45
N ILE A 360 32.40 18.95 -29.73
CA ILE A 360 33.11 18.23 -30.80
C ILE A 360 32.71 18.77 -32.18
N LEU A 361 31.42 19.03 -32.42
CA LEU A 361 30.95 19.59 -33.70
C LEU A 361 31.47 21.01 -33.95
N ALA A 362 31.70 21.80 -32.90
CA ALA A 362 32.30 23.13 -33.03
C ALA A 362 33.81 23.08 -33.36
N LEU A 363 34.54 22.10 -32.80
CA LEU A 363 35.98 21.95 -33.00
C LEU A 363 36.34 21.18 -34.29
N ALA A 364 35.50 20.25 -34.71
CA ALA A 364 35.73 19.38 -35.85
C ALA A 364 34.40 19.07 -36.58
N PRO A 365 33.95 19.94 -37.49
CA PRO A 365 32.62 19.84 -38.11
C PRO A 365 32.47 18.69 -39.13
N GLY A 366 33.56 17.98 -39.48
CA GLY A 366 33.57 16.95 -40.51
C GLY A 366 34.26 15.64 -40.11
N GLY A 367 34.08 14.61 -40.94
CA GLY A 367 34.76 13.33 -40.79
C GLY A 367 34.08 12.35 -39.81
N ARG A 368 34.80 11.27 -39.47
CA ARG A 368 34.25 10.19 -38.62
C ARG A 368 33.94 10.68 -37.19
N ALA A 369 34.75 11.57 -36.63
CA ALA A 369 34.54 12.13 -35.30
C ALA A 369 33.25 12.96 -35.21
N ALA A 370 32.97 13.81 -36.21
CA ALA A 370 31.74 14.61 -36.29
C ALA A 370 30.49 13.73 -36.37
N ARG A 371 30.53 12.65 -37.17
CA ARG A 371 29.42 11.68 -37.27
C ARG A 371 29.15 10.94 -35.97
N VAL A 372 30.20 10.49 -35.29
CA VAL A 372 30.09 9.83 -33.98
C VAL A 372 29.52 10.81 -32.94
N ALA A 373 30.00 12.05 -32.92
CA ALA A 373 29.49 13.08 -32.03
C ALA A 373 28.02 13.43 -32.31
N ALA A 374 27.63 13.59 -33.58
CA ALA A 374 26.25 13.88 -33.95
C ALA A 374 25.28 12.76 -33.54
N ALA A 375 25.69 11.49 -33.66
CA ALA A 375 24.89 10.34 -33.24
C ALA A 375 24.88 10.11 -31.72
N ALA A 376 25.85 10.63 -30.97
CA ALA A 376 25.99 10.35 -29.53
C ALA A 376 24.82 10.88 -28.70
N THR A 377 24.35 12.10 -28.96
CA THR A 377 23.20 12.71 -28.25
C THR A 377 21.90 11.91 -28.42
N PRO A 378 21.43 11.63 -29.65
CA PRO A 378 20.22 10.83 -29.83
C PRO A 378 20.40 9.39 -29.36
N LEU A 379 21.58 8.77 -29.48
CA LEU A 379 21.83 7.44 -28.92
C LEU A 379 21.73 7.43 -27.39
N ALA A 380 22.35 8.39 -26.71
CA ALA A 380 22.26 8.54 -25.25
C ALA A 380 20.81 8.79 -24.81
N THR A 381 20.07 9.62 -25.54
CA THR A 381 18.65 9.89 -25.28
C THR A 381 17.81 8.62 -25.43
N ALA A 382 18.07 7.81 -26.48
CA ALA A 382 17.37 6.56 -26.72
C ALA A 382 17.58 5.56 -25.57
N LEU A 383 18.83 5.39 -25.12
CA LEU A 383 19.19 4.51 -24.00
C LEU A 383 18.57 4.97 -22.68
N CYS A 384 18.59 6.28 -22.40
CA CYS A 384 17.95 6.85 -21.22
C CYS A 384 16.43 6.66 -21.25
N ALA A 385 15.82 6.80 -22.42
CA ALA A 385 14.39 6.58 -22.60
C ALA A 385 14.00 5.10 -22.42
N LEU A 386 14.82 4.15 -22.90
CA LEU A 386 14.63 2.72 -22.63
C LEU A 386 14.73 2.38 -21.14
N TYR A 387 15.75 2.92 -20.47
CA TYR A 387 15.91 2.72 -19.03
C TYR A 387 14.72 3.30 -18.25
N ALA A 388 14.32 4.54 -18.58
CA ALA A 388 13.16 5.19 -17.97
C ALA A 388 11.88 4.38 -18.17
N ARG A 389 11.64 3.88 -19.37
CA ARG A 389 10.51 2.99 -19.65
C ARG A 389 10.52 1.76 -18.74
N ARG A 390 11.65 1.06 -18.62
CA ARG A 390 11.77 -0.12 -17.75
C ARG A 390 11.50 0.21 -16.28
N ALA A 391 12.03 1.32 -15.80
CA ALA A 391 11.77 1.81 -14.44
C ALA A 391 10.28 2.14 -14.22
N LEU A 392 9.64 2.80 -15.19
CA LEU A 392 8.23 3.15 -15.15
C LEU A 392 7.32 1.91 -15.27
N ASP A 393 7.69 0.91 -16.06
CA ASP A 393 7.00 -0.39 -16.11
C ASP A 393 7.03 -1.10 -14.75
N GLY A 394 8.17 -1.04 -14.05
CA GLY A 394 8.30 -1.53 -12.67
C GLY A 394 7.38 -0.77 -11.71
N LEU A 395 7.29 0.56 -11.84
CA LEU A 395 6.36 1.36 -11.05
C LEU A 395 4.89 1.04 -11.38
N ARG A 396 4.54 0.89 -12.66
CA ARG A 396 3.20 0.50 -13.11
C ARG A 396 2.77 -0.80 -12.44
N ALA A 397 3.66 -1.79 -12.39
CA ALA A 397 3.40 -3.07 -11.74
C ALA A 397 2.99 -2.90 -10.26
N ARG A 398 3.62 -1.96 -9.52
CA ARG A 398 3.28 -1.71 -8.10
C ARG A 398 1.85 -1.21 -7.88
N PHE A 399 1.20 -0.63 -8.89
CA PHE A 399 -0.21 -0.24 -8.86
C PHE A 399 -1.17 -1.35 -9.26
N ILE A 400 -0.70 -2.40 -9.94
CA ILE A 400 -1.53 -3.45 -10.53
C ILE A 400 -1.32 -4.78 -9.82
N TYR A 401 -0.12 -5.33 -9.96
CA TYR A 401 0.30 -6.61 -9.42
C TYR A 401 1.83 -6.64 -9.34
N THR A 402 2.35 -7.06 -8.20
CA THR A 402 3.79 -7.28 -8.01
C THR A 402 4.02 -8.29 -6.88
N GLU A 403 5.13 -9.03 -6.95
CA GLU A 403 5.56 -9.92 -5.87
C GLU A 403 6.59 -9.26 -4.94
N GLU A 404 6.67 -7.93 -4.91
CA GLU A 404 7.66 -7.20 -4.09
C GLU A 404 7.59 -7.57 -2.59
N ALA A 405 6.39 -7.88 -2.08
CA ALA A 405 6.20 -8.38 -0.71
C ALA A 405 6.97 -9.68 -0.44
N LYS A 406 7.06 -10.58 -1.42
CA LYS A 406 7.80 -11.85 -1.31
C LYS A 406 9.31 -11.60 -1.30
N ALA A 407 9.79 -10.66 -2.11
CA ALA A 407 11.20 -10.31 -2.14
C ALA A 407 11.68 -9.76 -0.79
N LEU A 408 10.85 -8.95 -0.11
CA LEU A 408 11.16 -8.40 1.22
C LEU A 408 11.20 -9.44 2.35
N GLN A 409 10.56 -10.60 2.18
CA GLN A 409 10.61 -11.68 3.17
C GLN A 409 11.89 -12.52 3.09
N ILE A 410 12.60 -12.46 1.95
CA ILE A 410 13.83 -13.21 1.69
C ILE A 410 15.07 -12.37 2.03
N SER A 411 14.95 -11.04 2.05
CA SER A 411 16.01 -10.06 2.33
C SER A 411 16.08 -9.68 3.82
#